data_AF-A0A8H5UQR6-F1
#
_entry.id   AF-A0A8H5UQR6-F1
#
_cell.length_a   1.000
_cell.length_b   1.000
_cell.length_c   1.000
_cell.angle_alpha   90.00
_cell.angle_beta   90.00
_cell.angle_gamma   90.00
#
_symmetry.space_group_name_H-M   'P 1'
#
loop_
_entity.id
_entity.type
_entity.pdbx_description
1 polymer ?
#
loop_
_entity_poly.entity_id
_entity_poly.type
_entity_poly.pdbx_seq_one_letter_code
_entity_poly.pdbx_strand_id
1 'polypeptide(L)'
;MAPRTDFPPVRACLFDMDGLLLDTEDIYTKCVNIILEKYGKGTLPWSIKAKLQGRPGPQANKIFHDWAQLPITSEEYVAENTMLQKQLFPDTKPLPGIVDLLGHLGRTRYWEVKDGATTEAKDKSSSGPQRVHIALATSSHLGNFRVKTSHLEELFAVFPSHRRVLGDDSRLTPGRGKPLPDIFLLALKTINDSLPAGERPITPEECLVFEDSVPGVEAGRRAGMRVIWCPHPMLKKEYDGREAEVLAGRTGEAGEVDLHQVGEIDDGWAEYMLSLADFPYEKFGIVVPPLEVEKEDCMKEVPQDIVAEV
;
A
#
# COMPACT_ATOMS: atom_id res chain seq x y z
N MET A 1 -26.26 7.24 -1.64
CA MET A 1 -27.09 6.14 -2.23
C MET A 1 -26.97 4.93 -1.31
N ALA A 2 -27.65 3.80 -1.56
CA ALA A 2 -27.28 2.57 -0.88
C ALA A 2 -25.87 2.14 -1.35
N PRO A 3 -24.99 1.61 -0.48
CA PRO A 3 -23.65 1.22 -0.88
C PRO A 3 -23.70 0.11 -1.92
N ARG A 4 -22.80 0.16 -2.90
CA ARG A 4 -22.61 -0.93 -3.87
C ARG A 4 -22.11 -2.16 -3.11
N THR A 5 -22.75 -3.30 -3.34
CA THR A 5 -22.39 -4.59 -2.70
C THR A 5 -22.12 -5.71 -3.69
N ASP A 6 -22.28 -5.46 -4.99
CA ASP A 6 -22.18 -6.42 -6.08
C ASP A 6 -20.81 -6.39 -6.80
N PHE A 7 -19.76 -6.04 -6.05
CA PHE A 7 -18.40 -6.04 -6.60
C PHE A 7 -17.97 -7.44 -7.06
N PRO A 8 -17.18 -7.54 -8.14
CA PRO A 8 -16.58 -8.81 -8.50
C PRO A 8 -15.63 -9.31 -7.39
N PRO A 9 -15.35 -10.63 -7.32
CA PRO A 9 -14.32 -11.17 -6.44
C PRO A 9 -12.96 -10.50 -6.68
N VAL A 10 -12.23 -10.24 -5.60
CA VAL A 10 -10.90 -9.64 -5.67
C VAL A 10 -9.92 -10.65 -6.28
N ARG A 11 -9.18 -10.18 -7.30
CA ARG A 11 -8.10 -10.92 -7.97
C ARG A 11 -6.72 -10.30 -7.75
N ALA A 12 -6.67 -9.04 -7.34
CA ALA A 12 -5.43 -8.36 -7.03
C ALA A 12 -5.51 -7.57 -5.72
N CYS A 13 -4.50 -7.69 -4.88
CA CYS A 13 -4.30 -6.85 -3.70
C CYS A 13 -3.06 -5.96 -3.91
N LEU A 14 -3.25 -4.65 -3.76
CA LEU A 14 -2.20 -3.65 -3.93
C LEU A 14 -1.96 -2.97 -2.58
N PHE A 15 -0.72 -2.97 -2.11
CA PHE A 15 -0.40 -2.51 -0.77
C PHE A 15 0.43 -1.24 -0.82
N ASP A 16 0.05 -0.21 -0.07
CA ASP A 16 1.06 0.72 0.45
C ASP A 16 2.01 -0.01 1.43
N MET A 17 3.03 0.66 1.93
CA MET A 17 4.01 0.08 2.86
C MET A 17 4.06 0.86 4.17
N ASP A 18 4.13 2.17 4.09
CA ASP A 18 4.52 3.03 5.20
C ASP A 18 3.31 3.35 6.07
N GLY A 19 3.34 3.01 7.35
CA GLY A 19 2.18 3.16 8.23
C GLY A 19 1.07 2.12 8.01
N LEU A 20 1.23 1.23 7.01
CA LEU A 20 0.31 0.12 6.72
C LEU A 20 0.96 -1.25 6.95
N LEU A 21 2.03 -1.57 6.22
CA LEU A 21 2.74 -2.84 6.43
C LEU A 21 3.69 -2.73 7.61
N LEU A 22 4.32 -1.57 7.77
CA LEU A 22 5.32 -1.29 8.80
C LEU A 22 4.89 -0.10 9.69
N ASP A 23 5.36 -0.07 10.93
CA ASP A 23 5.18 1.01 11.92
C ASP A 23 5.98 2.30 11.61
N THR A 24 6.31 2.54 10.34
CA THR A 24 7.23 3.62 9.93
C THR A 24 6.71 5.01 10.24
N GLU A 25 5.41 5.24 10.32
CA GLU A 25 4.81 6.55 10.67
C GLU A 25 5.18 7.03 12.08
N ASP A 26 5.34 6.10 13.02
CA ASP A 26 5.80 6.45 14.38
C ASP A 26 7.28 6.79 14.39
N ILE A 27 8.07 6.09 13.57
CA ILE A 27 9.50 6.36 13.41
C ILE A 27 9.74 7.69 12.68
N TYR A 28 8.98 7.99 11.62
CA TYR A 28 9.01 9.29 10.96
C TYR A 28 8.73 10.42 11.97
N THR A 29 7.70 10.26 12.79
CA THR A 29 7.35 11.24 13.84
C THR A 29 8.46 11.39 14.86
N LYS A 30 9.10 10.29 15.27
CA LYS A 30 10.23 10.31 16.19
C LYS A 30 11.43 11.07 15.61
N CYS A 31 11.81 10.81 14.35
CA CYS A 31 12.88 11.54 13.67
C CYS A 31 12.60 13.04 13.63
N VAL A 32 11.39 13.43 13.21
CA VAL A 32 10.99 14.84 13.12
C VAL A 32 10.98 15.50 14.50
N ASN A 33 10.44 14.85 15.53
CA ASN A 33 10.39 15.39 16.88
C ASN A 33 11.77 15.60 17.50
N ILE A 34 12.74 14.73 17.22
CA ILE A 34 14.14 14.93 17.66
C ILE A 34 14.70 16.24 17.09
N ILE A 35 14.45 16.51 15.81
CA ILE A 35 14.89 17.74 15.15
C ILE A 35 14.12 18.95 15.72
N LEU A 36 12.80 18.87 15.82
CA LEU A 36 11.98 19.97 16.35
C LEU A 36 12.38 20.37 17.78
N GLU A 37 12.69 19.39 18.64
CA GLU A 37 13.14 19.62 20.01
C GLU A 37 14.49 20.34 20.05
N LYS A 38 15.45 19.95 19.19
CA LYS A 38 16.75 20.62 19.05
C LYS A 38 16.61 22.12 18.75
N TYR A 39 15.56 22.53 18.06
CA TYR A 39 15.27 23.93 17.71
C TYR A 39 14.17 24.56 18.58
N GLY A 40 13.76 23.92 19.67
CA GLY A 40 12.78 24.47 20.63
C GLY A 40 11.35 24.64 20.08
N LYS A 41 10.98 23.88 19.03
CA LYS A 41 9.66 23.95 18.38
C LYS A 41 8.62 23.03 19.04
N GLY A 42 9.06 22.07 19.86
CA GLY A 42 8.22 21.06 20.51
C GLY A 42 7.93 19.86 19.60
N THR A 43 6.78 19.22 19.78
CA THR A 43 6.39 18.03 18.99
C THR A 43 5.55 18.37 17.77
N LEU A 44 5.67 17.55 16.71
CA LEU A 44 4.84 17.60 15.51
C LEU A 44 3.36 17.35 15.86
N PRO A 45 2.48 18.34 15.68
CA PRO A 45 1.05 18.16 15.94
C PRO A 45 0.41 17.29 14.85
N TRP A 46 -0.63 16.53 15.23
CA TRP A 46 -1.35 15.64 14.31
C TRP A 46 -2.01 16.37 13.13
N SER A 47 -2.48 17.59 13.34
CA SER A 47 -3.03 18.46 12.27
C SER A 47 -2.02 18.82 11.18
N ILE A 48 -0.72 18.70 11.46
CA ILE A 48 0.36 18.83 10.46
C ILE A 48 0.78 17.45 9.97
N LYS A 49 1.02 16.48 10.86
CA LYS A 49 1.39 15.11 10.48
C LYS A 49 0.42 14.51 9.46
N ALA A 50 -0.89 14.67 9.68
CA ALA A 50 -1.94 14.19 8.79
C ALA A 50 -1.82 14.70 7.36
N LYS A 51 -1.23 15.89 7.16
CA LYS A 51 -0.99 16.49 5.83
C LYS A 51 0.31 16.00 5.19
N LEU A 52 1.21 15.38 5.94
CA LEU A 52 2.49 14.85 5.46
C LEU A 52 2.34 13.40 4.98
N GLN A 53 1.57 12.60 5.73
CA GLN A 53 1.42 11.16 5.54
C GLN A 53 0.88 10.80 4.16
N GLY A 54 1.49 9.79 3.51
CA GLY A 54 1.11 9.31 2.19
C GLY A 54 1.51 10.19 0.99
N ARG A 55 2.17 11.34 1.22
CA ARG A 55 2.63 12.24 0.14
C ARG A 55 4.05 11.94 -0.32
N PRO A 56 4.40 12.27 -1.57
CA PRO A 56 5.79 12.27 -2.02
C PRO A 56 6.66 13.21 -1.18
N GLY A 57 7.91 12.80 -0.93
CA GLY A 57 8.86 13.52 -0.07
C GLY A 57 8.97 15.04 -0.33
N PRO A 58 9.12 15.50 -1.59
CA PRO A 58 9.20 16.95 -1.87
C PRO A 58 7.96 17.74 -1.44
N GLN A 59 6.76 17.17 -1.59
CA GLN A 59 5.51 17.83 -1.19
C GLN A 59 5.38 17.86 0.34
N ALA A 60 5.66 16.74 1.01
CA ALA A 60 5.64 16.67 2.47
C ALA A 60 6.67 17.62 3.09
N ASN A 61 7.90 17.67 2.55
CA ASN A 61 8.94 18.58 3.02
C ASN A 61 8.50 20.05 2.90
N LYS A 62 7.85 20.42 1.78
CA LYS A 62 7.34 21.78 1.62
C LYS A 62 6.34 22.16 2.74
N ILE A 63 5.34 21.31 3.00
CA ILE A 63 4.33 21.52 4.05
C ILE A 63 5.00 21.64 5.42
N PHE A 64 5.97 20.76 5.70
CA PHE A 64 6.72 20.78 6.95
C PHE A 64 7.49 22.09 7.12
N HIS A 65 8.26 22.52 6.12
CA HIS A 65 9.07 23.75 6.19
C HIS A 65 8.20 25.00 6.35
N ASP A 66 7.08 25.08 5.61
CA ASP A 66 6.13 26.18 5.71
C ASP A 66 5.58 26.34 7.14
N TRP A 67 5.31 25.23 7.84
CA TRP A 67 4.84 25.26 9.24
C TRP A 67 5.98 25.42 10.28
N ALA A 68 7.06 24.65 10.13
CA ALA A 68 8.08 24.51 11.15
C ALA A 68 8.92 25.79 11.27
N GLN A 69 9.25 26.44 10.15
CA GLN A 69 10.05 27.67 10.10
C GLN A 69 11.33 27.56 10.94
N LEU A 70 12.03 26.42 10.81
CA LEU A 70 13.26 26.17 11.56
C LEU A 70 14.39 27.06 11.05
N PRO A 71 15.34 27.47 11.91
CA PRO A 71 16.48 28.31 11.53
C PRO A 71 17.61 27.50 10.87
N ILE A 72 17.26 26.62 9.94
CA ILE A 72 18.16 25.79 9.13
C ILE A 72 17.67 25.70 7.70
N THR A 73 18.56 25.40 6.76
CA THR A 73 18.18 25.21 5.36
C THR A 73 17.42 23.90 5.16
N SER A 74 16.76 23.77 3.99
CA SER A 74 16.11 22.51 3.62
C SER A 74 17.11 21.36 3.51
N GLU A 75 18.32 21.64 3.03
CA GLU A 75 19.40 20.66 2.86
C GLU A 75 19.92 20.17 4.21
N GLU A 76 20.10 21.07 5.18
CA GLU A 76 20.50 20.73 6.55
C GLU A 76 19.44 19.85 7.21
N TYR A 77 18.16 20.23 7.11
CA TYR A 77 17.05 19.41 7.63
C TYR A 77 17.02 18.01 6.99
N VAL A 78 17.12 17.94 5.65
CA VAL A 78 17.10 16.65 4.92
C VAL A 78 18.28 15.78 5.34
N ALA A 79 19.47 16.36 5.52
CA ALA A 79 20.66 15.62 5.96
C ALA A 79 20.47 15.05 7.37
N GLU A 80 20.03 15.86 8.34
CA GLU A 80 19.77 15.42 9.72
C GLU A 80 18.68 14.34 9.77
N ASN A 81 17.56 14.57 9.08
CA ASN A 81 16.44 13.63 9.05
C ASN A 81 16.83 12.30 8.39
N THR A 82 17.62 12.35 7.32
CA THR A 82 18.14 11.14 6.65
C THR A 82 19.06 10.34 7.58
N MET A 83 19.90 11.00 8.39
CA MET A 83 20.75 10.32 9.37
C MET A 83 19.92 9.60 10.44
N LEU A 84 18.92 10.28 11.00
CA LEU A 84 18.01 9.68 12.00
C LEU A 84 17.22 8.50 11.41
N GLN A 85 16.70 8.65 10.19
CA GLN A 85 16.00 7.59 9.48
C GLN A 85 16.88 6.36 9.25
N LYS A 86 18.13 6.54 8.81
CA LYS A 86 19.10 5.44 8.65
C LYS A 86 19.39 4.70 9.95
N GLN A 87 19.33 5.40 11.08
CA GLN A 87 19.56 4.79 12.40
C GLN A 87 18.32 4.05 12.92
N LEU A 88 17.11 4.58 12.67
CA LEU A 88 15.89 4.10 13.31
C LEU A 88 15.04 3.16 12.44
N PHE A 89 15.08 3.26 11.11
CA PHE A 89 14.32 2.36 10.24
C PHE A 89 14.70 0.88 10.29
N PRO A 90 15.95 0.49 10.59
CA PRO A 90 16.29 -0.91 10.83
C PRO A 90 15.52 -1.57 11.99
N ASP A 91 14.87 -0.78 12.86
CA ASP A 91 14.06 -1.27 13.97
C ASP A 91 12.55 -1.35 13.65
N THR A 92 12.15 -1.03 12.41
CA THR A 92 10.74 -1.13 11.97
C THR A 92 10.19 -2.53 12.13
N LYS A 93 8.89 -2.61 12.42
CA LYS A 93 8.17 -3.86 12.65
C LYS A 93 6.91 -3.93 11.80
N PRO A 94 6.50 -5.16 11.39
CA PRO A 94 5.19 -5.34 10.80
C PRO A 94 4.09 -4.91 11.76
N LEU A 95 3.07 -4.24 11.24
CA LEU A 95 1.87 -3.93 12.02
C LEU A 95 1.07 -5.21 12.36
N PRO A 96 0.24 -5.19 13.42
CA PRO A 96 -0.58 -6.34 13.79
C PRO A 96 -1.43 -6.86 12.62
N GLY A 97 -1.38 -8.18 12.40
CA GLY A 97 -2.11 -8.87 11.33
C GLY A 97 -1.40 -8.92 9.97
N ILE A 98 -0.34 -8.13 9.75
CA ILE A 98 0.34 -8.08 8.44
C ILE A 98 1.01 -9.40 8.06
N VAL A 99 1.66 -10.07 9.01
CA VAL A 99 2.32 -11.35 8.77
C VAL A 99 1.31 -12.40 8.30
N ASP A 100 0.18 -12.53 9.01
CA ASP A 100 -0.88 -13.47 8.64
C ASP A 100 -1.56 -13.07 7.33
N LEU A 101 -1.84 -11.78 7.13
CA LEU A 101 -2.47 -11.29 5.91
C LEU A 101 -1.64 -11.62 4.67
N LEU A 102 -0.34 -11.28 4.69
CA LEU A 102 0.55 -11.54 3.57
C LEU A 102 0.80 -13.04 3.38
N GLY A 103 0.91 -13.82 4.47
CA GLY A 103 1.04 -15.28 4.40
C GLY A 103 -0.19 -15.94 3.76
N HIS A 104 -1.40 -15.57 4.18
CA HIS A 104 -2.65 -16.06 3.62
C HIS A 104 -2.80 -15.72 2.13
N LEU A 105 -2.54 -14.46 1.76
CA LEU A 105 -2.63 -14.05 0.36
C LEU A 105 -1.54 -14.72 -0.49
N GLY A 106 -0.31 -14.83 0.02
CA GLY A 106 0.79 -15.54 -0.65
C GLY A 106 0.46 -17.02 -0.90
N ARG A 107 -0.22 -17.67 0.04
CA ARG A 107 -0.66 -19.07 -0.08
C ARG A 107 -1.67 -19.28 -1.21
N THR A 108 -2.43 -18.25 -1.62
CA THR A 108 -3.38 -18.38 -2.75
C THR A 108 -2.70 -18.79 -4.07
N ARG A 109 -1.36 -18.69 -4.18
CA ARG A 109 -0.58 -19.29 -5.29
C ARG A 109 -0.86 -20.78 -5.48
N TYR A 110 -1.29 -21.48 -4.43
CA TYR A 110 -1.74 -22.87 -4.48
C TYR A 110 -2.75 -23.13 -5.61
N TRP A 111 -3.70 -22.22 -5.81
CA TRP A 111 -4.74 -22.37 -6.84
C TRP A 111 -4.19 -22.32 -8.27
N GLU A 112 -2.97 -21.79 -8.46
CA GLU A 112 -2.25 -21.81 -9.73
C GLU A 112 -1.41 -23.07 -9.90
N VAL A 113 -0.70 -23.51 -8.85
CA VAL A 113 0.29 -24.60 -8.94
C VAL A 113 -0.27 -26.01 -8.76
N LYS A 114 -1.42 -26.18 -8.09
CA LYS A 114 -2.00 -27.50 -7.76
C LYS A 114 -2.32 -28.35 -9.00
N ASP A 115 -2.75 -27.73 -10.10
CA ASP A 115 -3.23 -28.44 -11.29
C ASP A 115 -2.16 -28.56 -12.40
N GLY A 116 -0.91 -28.15 -12.14
CA GLY A 116 0.21 -28.31 -13.08
C GLY A 116 0.03 -27.57 -14.41
N ALA A 117 -0.55 -26.36 -14.39
CA ALA A 117 -0.84 -25.44 -15.50
C ALA A 117 -0.32 -25.85 -16.90
N THR A 118 -0.92 -26.90 -17.48
CA THR A 118 -0.87 -27.13 -18.92
C THR A 118 -1.87 -26.18 -19.57
N THR A 119 -1.34 -25.54 -20.60
CA THR A 119 -1.90 -24.50 -21.46
C THR A 119 -3.13 -24.97 -22.24
N GLU A 120 -4.22 -25.27 -21.55
CA GLU A 120 -5.53 -25.30 -22.18
C GLU A 120 -6.36 -24.18 -21.56
N ALA A 121 -6.63 -23.18 -22.40
CA ALA A 121 -7.50 -22.06 -22.12
C ALA A 121 -8.87 -22.58 -21.68
N LYS A 122 -9.00 -22.86 -20.38
CA LYS A 122 -10.32 -22.92 -19.76
C LYS A 122 -10.78 -21.48 -19.72
N ASP A 123 -11.74 -21.19 -20.57
CA ASP A 123 -12.62 -20.04 -20.51
C ASP A 123 -13.29 -20.04 -19.12
N LYS A 124 -12.57 -19.53 -18.11
CA LYS A 124 -13.02 -19.49 -16.72
C LYS A 124 -13.63 -18.13 -16.48
N SER A 125 -14.89 -18.00 -16.88
CA SER A 125 -15.85 -17.18 -16.14
C SER A 125 -16.19 -17.83 -14.77
N SER A 126 -15.30 -18.68 -14.21
CA SER A 126 -15.64 -19.61 -13.13
C SER A 126 -15.48 -18.96 -11.76
N SER A 127 -16.58 -18.97 -11.01
CA SER A 127 -16.76 -18.58 -9.61
C SER A 127 -16.00 -19.43 -8.58
N GLY A 128 -14.86 -20.02 -8.93
CA GLY A 128 -14.07 -20.91 -8.07
C GLY A 128 -12.90 -20.19 -7.37
N PRO A 129 -12.26 -20.83 -6.37
CA PRO A 129 -11.04 -20.33 -5.77
C PRO A 129 -9.95 -20.09 -6.83
N GLN A 130 -9.22 -18.98 -6.71
CA GLN A 130 -8.18 -18.57 -7.65
C GLN A 130 -7.05 -17.83 -6.91
N ARG A 131 -5.90 -17.69 -7.58
CA ARG A 131 -4.77 -16.90 -7.06
C ARG A 131 -5.19 -15.45 -6.88
N VAL A 132 -4.75 -14.84 -5.77
CA VAL A 132 -4.78 -13.39 -5.59
C VAL A 132 -3.38 -12.87 -5.91
N HIS A 133 -3.28 -11.98 -6.90
CA HIS A 133 -2.04 -11.35 -7.29
C HIS A 133 -1.72 -10.20 -6.34
N ILE A 134 -0.45 -10.03 -5.98
CA ILE A 134 -0.03 -9.05 -4.99
C ILE A 134 1.03 -8.13 -5.61
N ALA A 135 0.90 -6.83 -5.33
CA ALA A 135 1.88 -5.81 -5.70
C ALA A 135 2.11 -4.82 -4.55
N LEU A 136 3.32 -4.27 -4.50
CA LEU A 136 3.69 -3.19 -3.58
C LEU A 136 3.64 -1.86 -4.34
N ALA A 137 3.06 -0.83 -3.74
CA ALA A 137 2.88 0.50 -4.30
C ALA A 137 3.17 1.58 -3.25
N THR A 138 4.45 1.86 -3.03
CA THR A 138 4.93 2.79 -1.97
C THR A 138 5.51 4.08 -2.54
N SER A 139 5.26 5.20 -1.86
CA SER A 139 5.93 6.48 -2.18
C SER A 139 7.38 6.54 -1.71
N SER A 140 7.86 5.53 -0.97
CA SER A 140 9.27 5.40 -0.61
C SER A 140 10.14 5.14 -1.82
N HIS A 141 11.26 5.85 -1.91
CA HIS A 141 12.31 5.59 -2.90
C HIS A 141 13.09 4.32 -2.55
N LEU A 142 13.79 3.73 -3.53
CA LEU A 142 14.55 2.48 -3.37
C LEU A 142 15.50 2.47 -2.17
N GLY A 143 16.21 3.57 -1.92
CA GLY A 143 17.11 3.68 -0.77
C GLY A 143 16.39 3.52 0.57
N ASN A 144 15.26 4.20 0.74
CA ASN A 144 14.48 4.12 1.98
C ASN A 144 13.74 2.78 2.09
N PHE A 145 13.23 2.24 0.98
CA PHE A 145 12.66 0.89 0.95
C PHE A 145 13.66 -0.12 1.52
N ARG A 146 14.90 -0.15 1.00
CA ARG A 146 15.94 -1.09 1.49
C ARG A 146 16.21 -0.95 2.99
N VAL A 147 16.41 0.27 3.48
CA VAL A 147 16.70 0.50 4.90
C VAL A 147 15.55 0.01 5.81
N LYS A 148 14.30 0.09 5.34
CA LYS A 148 13.12 -0.35 6.08
C LYS A 148 12.87 -1.85 6.00
N THR A 149 13.35 -2.54 4.96
CA THR A 149 12.92 -3.92 4.67
C THR A 149 14.03 -4.96 4.70
N SER A 150 15.32 -4.58 4.71
CA SER A 150 16.43 -5.53 4.64
C SER A 150 16.50 -6.53 5.80
N HIS A 151 15.91 -6.23 6.96
CA HIS A 151 15.78 -7.17 8.08
C HIS A 151 14.46 -7.97 8.06
N LEU A 152 13.61 -7.75 7.06
CA LEU A 152 12.28 -8.33 6.89
C LEU A 152 12.11 -9.00 5.50
N GLU A 153 13.20 -9.52 4.92
CA GLU A 153 13.21 -10.06 3.56
C GLU A 153 12.15 -11.14 3.32
N GLU A 154 11.97 -12.06 4.28
CA GLU A 154 10.96 -13.12 4.21
C GLU A 154 9.54 -12.57 4.14
N LEU A 155 9.23 -11.52 4.91
CA LEU A 155 7.92 -10.88 4.90
C LEU A 155 7.63 -10.22 3.54
N PHE A 156 8.64 -9.58 2.94
CA PHE A 156 8.50 -8.88 1.65
C PHE A 156 8.69 -9.80 0.43
N ALA A 157 9.09 -11.05 0.61
CA ALA A 157 9.27 -12.03 -0.48
C ALA A 157 7.95 -12.29 -1.25
N VAL A 158 6.81 -12.10 -0.59
CA VAL A 158 5.47 -12.21 -1.21
C VAL A 158 5.25 -11.22 -2.36
N PHE A 159 6.00 -10.11 -2.39
CA PHE A 159 5.96 -9.11 -3.47
C PHE A 159 7.10 -9.41 -4.45
N PRO A 160 6.84 -9.96 -5.65
CA PRO A 160 7.89 -10.15 -6.66
C PRO A 160 8.55 -8.81 -7.02
N SER A 161 9.86 -8.79 -7.28
CA SER A 161 10.61 -7.56 -7.57
C SER A 161 9.98 -6.72 -8.69
N HIS A 162 9.54 -7.37 -9.77
CA HIS A 162 8.88 -6.72 -10.91
C HIS A 162 7.47 -6.15 -10.62
N ARG A 163 6.87 -6.51 -9.47
CA ARG A 163 5.58 -5.98 -8.95
C ARG A 163 5.76 -5.03 -7.77
N ARG A 164 6.99 -4.55 -7.52
CA ARG A 164 7.26 -3.48 -6.57
C ARG A 164 7.35 -2.16 -7.33
N VAL A 165 6.41 -1.27 -7.08
CA VAL A 165 6.40 0.11 -7.59
C VAL A 165 6.81 1.04 -6.44
N LEU A 166 7.96 1.68 -6.60
CA LEU A 166 8.56 2.58 -5.62
C LEU A 166 8.39 4.04 -6.06
N GLY A 167 8.58 4.99 -5.14
CA GLY A 167 8.33 6.42 -5.42
C GLY A 167 9.28 7.05 -6.45
N ASP A 168 10.45 6.44 -6.66
CA ASP A 168 11.45 6.82 -7.67
C ASP A 168 11.44 5.91 -8.92
N ASP A 169 10.37 5.14 -9.11
CA ASP A 169 10.19 4.31 -10.31
C ASP A 169 10.11 5.19 -11.57
N SER A 170 10.99 4.94 -12.53
CA SER A 170 11.11 5.74 -13.76
C SER A 170 9.89 5.66 -14.67
N ARG A 171 9.00 4.68 -14.46
CA ARG A 171 7.73 4.53 -15.18
C ARG A 171 6.65 5.49 -14.65
N LEU A 172 6.85 6.10 -13.48
CA LEU A 172 5.96 7.11 -12.94
C LEU A 172 6.29 8.48 -13.55
N THR A 173 5.25 9.23 -13.90
CA THR A 173 5.42 10.61 -14.36
C THR A 173 5.78 11.50 -13.17
N PRO A 174 6.86 12.32 -13.24
CA PRO A 174 7.23 13.23 -12.17
C PRO A 174 6.07 14.16 -11.77
N GLY A 175 5.87 14.33 -10.47
CA GLY A 175 4.77 15.14 -9.91
C GLY A 175 3.43 14.42 -9.85
N ARG A 176 3.32 13.18 -10.36
CA ARG A 176 2.08 12.39 -10.33
C ARG A 176 1.99 11.36 -9.20
N GLY A 177 2.61 11.66 -8.05
CA GLY A 177 2.45 10.84 -6.85
C GLY A 177 1.06 10.98 -6.21
N LYS A 178 0.80 10.21 -5.15
CA LYS A 178 -0.44 10.29 -4.35
C LYS A 178 -0.74 11.76 -4.00
N PRO A 179 -1.98 12.24 -4.20
CA PRO A 179 -3.23 11.49 -4.36
C PRO A 179 -3.60 11.13 -5.81
N LEU A 180 -2.70 11.25 -6.78
CA LEU A 180 -2.95 10.80 -8.15
C LEU A 180 -2.84 9.26 -8.24
N PRO A 181 -3.61 8.62 -9.14
CA PRO A 181 -3.79 7.16 -9.15
C PRO A 181 -2.61 6.39 -9.76
N ASP A 182 -1.63 7.09 -10.32
CA ASP A 182 -0.58 6.55 -11.18
C ASP A 182 0.16 5.36 -10.56
N ILE A 183 0.48 5.42 -9.26
CA ILE A 183 1.21 4.34 -8.59
C ILE A 183 0.41 3.03 -8.52
N PHE A 184 -0.89 3.12 -8.27
CA PHE A 184 -1.78 1.94 -8.22
C PHE A 184 -2.11 1.43 -9.62
N LEU A 185 -2.29 2.33 -10.59
CA LEU A 185 -2.46 1.95 -11.99
C LEU A 185 -1.22 1.24 -12.54
N LEU A 186 -0.02 1.73 -12.20
CA LEU A 186 1.24 1.08 -12.56
C LEU A 186 1.37 -0.27 -11.85
N ALA A 187 1.05 -0.38 -10.57
CA ALA A 187 1.07 -1.65 -9.85
C ALA A 187 0.11 -2.68 -10.48
N LEU A 188 -1.12 -2.29 -10.83
CA LEU A 188 -2.03 -3.16 -11.59
C LEU A 188 -1.43 -3.54 -12.95
N LYS A 189 -0.81 -2.59 -13.65
CA LYS A 189 -0.12 -2.87 -14.92
C LYS A 189 0.97 -3.93 -14.73
N THR A 190 1.81 -3.83 -13.69
CA THR A 190 2.86 -4.83 -13.43
C THR A 190 2.30 -6.21 -13.15
N ILE A 191 1.14 -6.31 -12.49
CA ILE A 191 0.42 -7.57 -12.31
C ILE A 191 -0.03 -8.10 -13.67
N ASN A 192 -0.75 -7.28 -14.46
CA ASN A 192 -1.30 -7.66 -15.76
C ASN A 192 -0.22 -8.07 -16.77
N ASP A 193 0.93 -7.38 -16.78
CA ASP A 193 2.08 -7.72 -17.64
C ASP A 193 2.74 -9.06 -17.28
N SER A 194 2.50 -9.57 -16.07
CA SER A 194 3.11 -10.79 -15.51
C SER A 194 2.08 -11.87 -15.16
N LEU A 195 0.87 -11.79 -15.72
CA LEU A 195 -0.13 -12.84 -15.55
C LEU A 195 0.29 -14.11 -16.31
N PRO A 196 -0.03 -15.30 -15.78
CA PRO A 196 0.10 -16.55 -16.51
C PRO A 196 -0.63 -16.53 -17.87
N ALA A 197 -0.11 -17.27 -18.84
CA ALA A 197 -0.75 -17.40 -20.14
C ALA A 197 -2.18 -17.94 -20.02
N GLY A 198 -3.13 -17.27 -20.67
CA GLY A 198 -4.55 -17.64 -20.64
C GLY A 198 -5.35 -17.01 -19.49
N GLU A 199 -4.70 -16.37 -18.53
CA GLU A 199 -5.41 -15.56 -17.54
C GLU A 199 -5.77 -14.19 -18.14
N ARG A 200 -7.04 -13.79 -18.01
CA ARG A 200 -7.48 -12.49 -18.52
C ARG A 200 -6.93 -11.34 -17.66
N PRO A 201 -6.71 -10.15 -18.25
CA PRO A 201 -6.37 -8.95 -17.48
C PRO A 201 -7.33 -8.71 -16.32
N ILE A 202 -6.77 -8.30 -15.19
CA ILE A 202 -7.47 -7.85 -14.00
C ILE A 202 -7.89 -6.40 -14.21
N THR A 203 -9.17 -6.13 -13.96
CA THR A 203 -9.75 -4.78 -14.03
C THR A 203 -9.61 -4.05 -12.68
N PRO A 204 -9.67 -2.71 -12.66
CA PRO A 204 -9.62 -1.96 -11.39
C PRO A 204 -10.67 -2.38 -10.34
N GLU A 205 -11.89 -2.76 -10.74
CA GLU A 205 -12.94 -3.18 -9.78
C GLU A 205 -12.60 -4.51 -9.06
N GLU A 206 -11.72 -5.31 -9.65
CA GLU A 206 -11.22 -6.58 -9.10
C GLU A 206 -9.98 -6.37 -8.20
N CYS A 207 -9.54 -5.13 -8.04
CA CYS A 207 -8.43 -4.75 -7.18
C CYS A 207 -8.93 -4.28 -5.81
N LEU A 208 -8.18 -4.67 -4.78
CA LEU A 208 -8.30 -4.15 -3.43
C LEU A 208 -7.00 -3.46 -3.02
N VAL A 209 -7.06 -2.14 -2.83
CA VAL A 209 -5.96 -1.34 -2.31
C VAL A 209 -6.02 -1.36 -0.79
N PHE A 210 -4.88 -1.52 -0.14
CA PHE A 210 -4.72 -1.34 1.31
C PHE A 210 -3.89 -0.08 1.54
N GLU A 211 -4.41 0.82 2.37
CA GLU A 211 -3.86 2.16 2.61
C GLU A 211 -4.14 2.64 4.02
N ASP A 212 -3.22 3.41 4.59
CA ASP A 212 -3.38 4.05 5.89
C ASP A 212 -3.62 5.57 5.73
N SER A 213 -3.16 6.16 4.62
CA SER A 213 -3.11 7.59 4.39
C SER A 213 -4.32 8.11 3.62
N VAL A 214 -4.73 9.34 3.90
CA VAL A 214 -5.84 9.99 3.16
C VAL A 214 -5.50 10.19 1.67
N PRO A 215 -4.31 10.71 1.29
CA PRO A 215 -3.95 10.83 -0.13
C PRO A 215 -3.90 9.47 -0.85
N GLY A 216 -3.51 8.42 -0.13
CA GLY A 216 -3.50 7.06 -0.65
C GLY A 216 -4.88 6.49 -0.91
N VAL A 217 -5.84 6.70 0.00
CA VAL A 217 -7.24 6.37 -0.25
C VAL A 217 -7.75 7.09 -1.49
N GLU A 218 -7.51 8.40 -1.61
CA GLU A 218 -7.89 9.16 -2.81
C GLU A 218 -7.28 8.58 -4.09
N ALA A 219 -6.00 8.21 -4.06
CA ALA A 219 -5.34 7.61 -5.21
C ALA A 219 -5.95 6.25 -5.60
N GLY A 220 -6.28 5.39 -4.62
CA GLY A 220 -6.96 4.12 -4.87
C GLY A 220 -8.36 4.30 -5.46
N ARG A 221 -9.15 5.24 -4.92
CA ARG A 221 -10.48 5.60 -5.45
C ARG A 221 -10.37 6.10 -6.90
N ARG A 222 -9.44 7.01 -7.18
CA ARG A 222 -9.18 7.55 -8.53
C ARG A 222 -8.68 6.51 -9.52
N ALA A 223 -8.04 5.45 -9.04
CA ALA A 223 -7.63 4.33 -9.87
C ALA A 223 -8.81 3.43 -10.26
N GLY A 224 -10.03 3.70 -9.75
CA GLY A 224 -11.20 2.86 -9.96
C GLY A 224 -11.14 1.56 -9.16
N MET A 225 -10.45 1.57 -8.02
CA MET A 225 -10.22 0.39 -7.18
C MET A 225 -11.00 0.46 -5.88
N ARG A 226 -11.26 -0.71 -5.30
CA ARG A 226 -11.78 -0.81 -3.92
C ARG A 226 -10.64 -0.51 -2.95
N VAL A 227 -10.95 0.08 -1.79
CA VAL A 227 -9.91 0.51 -0.82
C VAL A 227 -10.25 0.09 0.62
N ILE A 228 -9.30 -0.53 1.31
CA ILE A 228 -9.31 -0.64 2.77
C ILE A 228 -8.49 0.50 3.33
N TRP A 229 -9.14 1.36 4.11
CA TRP A 229 -8.48 2.40 4.88
C TRP A 229 -8.20 1.90 6.30
N CYS A 230 -6.94 1.65 6.62
CA CYS A 230 -6.45 1.20 7.93
C CYS A 230 -5.50 2.25 8.54
N PRO A 231 -6.00 3.43 8.94
CA PRO A 231 -5.18 4.52 9.44
C PRO A 231 -4.60 4.26 10.82
N HIS A 232 -3.49 4.93 11.12
CA HIS A 232 -3.05 5.12 12.51
C HIS A 232 -4.19 5.72 13.36
N PRO A 233 -4.42 5.27 14.62
CA PRO A 233 -5.57 5.71 15.43
C PRO A 233 -5.70 7.22 15.62
N MET A 234 -4.56 7.92 15.69
CA MET A 234 -4.56 9.37 15.81
C MET A 234 -4.81 10.10 14.49
N LEU A 235 -4.48 9.50 13.33
CA LEU A 235 -4.93 10.02 12.03
C LEU A 235 -6.45 9.87 11.94
N LYS A 236 -6.98 8.72 12.34
CA LYS A 236 -8.43 8.48 12.41
C LYS A 236 -9.14 9.52 13.29
N LYS A 237 -8.52 9.93 14.41
CA LYS A 237 -9.05 10.98 15.29
C LYS A 237 -9.02 12.38 14.64
N GLU A 238 -8.02 12.70 13.84
CA GLU A 238 -7.94 13.99 13.13
C GLU A 238 -9.09 14.15 12.11
N TYR A 239 -9.62 13.03 11.60
CA TYR A 239 -10.73 12.98 10.66
C TYR A 239 -12.07 12.52 11.29
N ASP A 240 -12.23 12.67 12.61
CA ASP A 240 -13.47 12.33 13.32
C ASP A 240 -14.66 13.13 12.74
N GLY A 241 -15.71 12.43 12.34
CA GLY A 241 -16.89 13.00 11.68
C GLY A 241 -16.71 13.32 10.18
N ARG A 242 -15.54 13.03 9.60
CA ARG A 242 -15.22 13.24 8.17
C ARG A 242 -14.76 11.95 7.48
N GLU A 243 -14.95 10.79 8.10
CA GLU A 243 -14.53 9.49 7.58
C GLU A 243 -15.17 9.18 6.23
N ALA A 244 -16.46 9.50 6.07
CA ALA A 244 -17.18 9.29 4.83
C ALA A 244 -16.56 10.09 3.67
N GLU A 245 -16.00 11.28 3.95
CA GLU A 245 -15.28 12.08 2.95
C GLU A 245 -13.95 11.42 2.56
N VAL A 246 -13.23 10.86 3.55
CA VAL A 246 -11.99 10.09 3.30
C VAL A 246 -12.27 8.89 2.42
N LEU A 247 -13.26 8.07 2.79
CA LEU A 247 -13.64 6.86 2.05
C LEU A 247 -14.15 7.17 0.63
N ALA A 248 -14.84 8.30 0.46
CA ALA A 248 -15.24 8.77 -0.87
C ALA A 248 -14.07 9.34 -1.70
N GLY A 249 -12.91 9.58 -1.08
CA GLY A 249 -11.78 10.26 -1.70
C GLY A 249 -12.05 11.74 -2.00
N ARG A 250 -12.84 12.41 -1.14
CA ARG A 250 -13.36 13.77 -1.33
C ARG A 250 -12.82 14.78 -0.30
N THR A 251 -11.67 14.51 0.30
CA THR A 251 -11.14 15.41 1.35
C THR A 251 -10.60 16.74 0.82
N GLY A 252 -10.39 16.84 -0.49
CA GLY A 252 -9.91 18.06 -1.16
C GLY A 252 -8.39 18.26 -1.04
N GLU A 253 -7.66 17.29 -0.49
CA GLU A 253 -6.20 17.30 -0.32
C GLU A 253 -5.43 17.40 -1.65
N ALA A 254 -6.11 17.20 -2.79
CA ALA A 254 -5.54 17.28 -4.13
C ALA A 254 -5.70 18.66 -4.83
N GLY A 255 -6.34 19.64 -4.19
CA GLY A 255 -6.63 20.96 -4.80
C GLY A 255 -7.87 20.95 -5.71
N GLU A 256 -7.91 21.86 -6.70
CA GLU A 256 -8.96 21.86 -7.73
C GLU A 256 -8.78 20.65 -8.65
N VAL A 257 -9.59 19.62 -8.42
CA VAL A 257 -9.58 18.37 -9.20
C VAL A 257 -10.93 18.19 -9.87
N ASP A 258 -10.92 17.54 -11.03
CA ASP A 258 -12.12 17.12 -11.73
C ASP A 258 -12.98 16.24 -10.80
N LEU A 259 -14.17 16.74 -10.46
CA LEU A 259 -15.14 16.07 -9.59
C LEU A 259 -15.61 14.71 -10.15
N HIS A 260 -15.37 14.43 -11.43
CA HIS A 260 -15.66 13.12 -12.02
C HIS A 260 -14.67 12.02 -11.63
N GLN A 261 -13.55 12.37 -10.98
CA GLN A 261 -12.55 11.40 -10.52
C GLN A 261 -12.69 11.03 -9.03
N VAL A 262 -13.64 11.62 -8.30
CA VAL A 262 -13.88 11.31 -6.88
C VAL A 262 -15.13 10.46 -6.70
N GLY A 263 -15.11 9.59 -5.68
CA GLY A 263 -16.24 8.71 -5.36
C GLY A 263 -17.44 9.45 -4.78
N GLU A 264 -18.53 8.72 -4.54
CA GLU A 264 -19.68 9.23 -3.80
C GLU A 264 -19.59 8.80 -2.32
N ILE A 265 -20.20 9.60 -1.44
CA ILE A 265 -20.31 9.24 -0.03
C ILE A 265 -21.17 7.98 0.10
N ASP A 266 -20.69 7.03 0.88
CA ASP A 266 -21.33 5.75 1.18
C ASP A 266 -21.60 4.87 -0.06
N ASP A 267 -20.76 4.95 -1.10
CA ASP A 267 -20.90 4.17 -2.33
C ASP A 267 -20.36 2.73 -2.25
N GLY A 268 -19.79 2.34 -1.10
CA GLY A 268 -19.35 0.97 -0.81
C GLY A 268 -17.97 0.58 -1.38
N TRP A 269 -17.29 1.48 -2.08
CA TRP A 269 -15.99 1.15 -2.66
C TRP A 269 -14.83 1.18 -1.68
N ALA A 270 -14.95 1.93 -0.59
CA ALA A 270 -13.92 1.97 0.44
C ALA A 270 -14.48 1.78 1.82
N GLU A 271 -13.68 1.13 2.66
CA GLU A 271 -14.09 0.71 3.99
C GLU A 271 -12.99 0.98 5.00
N TYR A 272 -13.37 1.48 6.17
CA TYR A 272 -12.47 1.65 7.29
C TYR A 272 -12.26 0.31 8.03
N MET A 273 -11.02 0.02 8.39
CA MET A 273 -10.67 -1.05 9.33
C MET A 273 -9.74 -0.49 10.41
N LEU A 274 -9.96 -0.87 11.66
CA LEU A 274 -9.06 -0.50 12.75
C LEU A 274 -7.73 -1.26 12.68
N SER A 275 -7.78 -2.50 12.19
CA SER A 275 -6.63 -3.39 12.04
C SER A 275 -6.90 -4.34 10.89
N LEU A 276 -5.82 -4.85 10.30
CA LEU A 276 -5.84 -5.92 9.30
C LEU A 276 -5.73 -7.31 9.94
N ALA A 277 -5.65 -7.41 11.26
CA ALA A 277 -5.85 -8.68 11.96
C ALA A 277 -7.26 -9.22 11.69
N ASP A 278 -7.37 -10.55 11.56
CA ASP A 278 -8.63 -11.25 11.27
C ASP A 278 -9.36 -10.74 10.02
N PHE A 279 -8.59 -10.42 8.97
CA PHE A 279 -9.11 -9.84 7.72
C PHE A 279 -10.24 -10.72 7.10
N PRO A 280 -11.40 -10.14 6.73
CA PRO A 280 -12.57 -10.91 6.31
C PRO A 280 -12.51 -11.32 4.82
N TYR A 281 -11.65 -12.26 4.47
CA TYR A 281 -11.40 -12.70 3.08
C TYR A 281 -12.67 -13.04 2.27
N GLU A 282 -13.62 -13.75 2.89
CA GLU A 282 -14.86 -14.20 2.22
C GLU A 282 -15.71 -13.02 1.70
N LYS A 283 -15.71 -11.90 2.41
CA LYS A 283 -16.39 -10.65 1.99
C LYS A 283 -15.86 -10.12 0.66
N PHE A 284 -14.59 -10.39 0.37
CA PHE A 284 -13.91 -9.96 -0.85
C PHE A 284 -13.86 -11.06 -1.91
N GLY A 285 -14.52 -12.20 -1.68
CA GLY A 285 -14.48 -13.36 -2.57
C GLY A 285 -13.12 -14.04 -2.61
N ILE A 286 -12.27 -13.82 -1.59
CA ILE A 286 -10.95 -14.44 -1.48
C ILE A 286 -11.09 -15.74 -0.70
N VAL A 287 -10.58 -16.83 -1.27
CA VAL A 287 -10.55 -18.15 -0.62
C VAL A 287 -9.09 -18.48 -0.29
N VAL A 288 -8.78 -18.49 1.00
CA VAL A 288 -7.44 -18.81 1.51
C VAL A 288 -7.29 -20.33 1.62
N PRO A 289 -6.27 -20.95 1.00
CA PRO A 289 -6.01 -22.37 1.19
C PRO A 289 -5.68 -22.70 2.65
N PRO A 290 -6.04 -23.91 3.12
CA PRO A 290 -5.71 -24.33 4.48
C PRO A 290 -4.19 -24.51 4.64
N LEU A 291 -3.66 -24.35 5.85
CA LEU A 291 -2.21 -24.32 6.11
C LEU A 291 -1.47 -25.58 5.64
N GLU A 292 -2.17 -26.72 5.64
CA GLU A 292 -1.64 -28.03 5.27
C GLU A 292 -1.08 -28.07 3.85
N VAL A 293 -1.59 -27.22 2.94
CA VAL A 293 -1.13 -27.20 1.54
C VAL A 293 0.33 -26.78 1.41
N GLU A 294 0.89 -26.05 2.38
CA GLU A 294 2.31 -25.65 2.38
C GLU A 294 3.27 -26.84 2.44
N LYS A 295 2.78 -28.01 2.88
CA LYS A 295 3.55 -29.26 2.92
C LYS A 295 3.55 -30.00 1.58
N GLU A 296 2.65 -29.64 0.66
CA GLU A 296 2.54 -30.26 -0.67
C GLU A 296 3.77 -29.89 -1.52
N ASP A 297 4.24 -30.83 -2.35
CA ASP A 297 5.45 -30.64 -3.15
C ASP A 297 5.33 -29.48 -4.16
N CYS A 298 4.13 -29.20 -4.68
CA CYS A 298 3.86 -28.09 -5.58
C CYS A 298 3.99 -26.71 -4.93
N MET A 299 3.94 -26.64 -3.58
CA MET A 299 4.06 -25.41 -2.81
C MET A 299 5.48 -25.15 -2.30
N LYS A 300 6.36 -26.16 -2.37
CA LYS A 300 7.77 -26.02 -2.04
C LYS A 300 8.48 -25.23 -3.13
N GLU A 301 9.29 -24.25 -2.73
CA GLU A 301 10.07 -23.45 -3.69
C GLU A 301 11.05 -24.35 -4.44
N VAL A 302 10.97 -24.35 -5.77
CA VAL A 302 11.97 -25.01 -6.60
C VAL A 302 13.22 -24.12 -6.59
N PRO A 303 14.44 -24.63 -6.34
CA PRO A 303 15.66 -23.83 -6.19
C PRO A 303 16.11 -23.01 -7.42
N GLN A 304 15.29 -22.85 -8.46
CA GLN A 304 15.68 -22.21 -9.73
C GLN A 304 15.68 -20.68 -9.68
N ASP A 305 15.05 -20.03 -8.70
CA ASP A 305 14.98 -18.56 -8.61
C ASP A 305 16.05 -17.92 -7.70
N ILE A 306 17.00 -18.70 -7.15
CA ILE A 306 18.11 -18.17 -6.33
C ILE A 306 19.30 -17.69 -7.20
N VAL A 307 19.25 -17.86 -8.53
CA VAL A 307 20.36 -17.47 -9.41
C VAL A 307 19.94 -16.33 -10.35
N ALA A 308 20.19 -15.10 -9.91
CA ALA A 308 20.98 -14.08 -10.62
C ALA A 308 20.51 -12.65 -10.29
N GLU A 309 21.00 -12.08 -9.19
CA GLU A 309 21.25 -10.63 -9.12
C GLU A 309 22.59 -10.39 -8.40
N VAL A 310 23.63 -10.17 -9.21
CA VAL A 310 24.88 -9.47 -8.83
C VAL A 310 24.77 -8.06 -9.40
#